data_AF-A0A7Z9K7U9-F1
#
_entry.id   AF-A0A7Z9K7U9-F1
#
_cell.length_a   1.000
_cell.length_b   1.000
_cell.length_c   1.000
_cell.angle_alpha   90.00
_cell.angle_beta   90.00
_cell.angle_gamma   90.00
#
_symmetry.space_group_name_H-M   'P 1'
#
loop_
_entity.id
_entity.type
_entity.pdbx_description
1 polymer ?
#
loop_
_entity_poly.entity_id
_entity_poly.type
_entity_poly.pdbx_seq_one_letter_code
_entity_poly.pdbx_strand_id
1 'polypeptide(L)'
;MSEPLLPPFASDAVNLASPRMGAEVIYATDEFFASKERLIKDTEPQFIPDKYDNHGKWMDGWESRRRRDSGYDHCIISLKAGGTIDGVDVDTRHFTGNHPPYASIDGTLSTSSPKEDTAWIEVVPKTAIKPDTHNFIEVKSWERLNYIRFNIYPDGGVARLRIYGHPIPAWQQHNPLGVHELSAITNGGHIVGYNDAHYGNPWVILSPGRGVDMGDGWETKRRREPGNDWIIIALGARGVIERIELDTAHFKGNYPDR
;
A
#
# COMPACT_ATOMS: atom_id res chain seq x y z
N MET A 1 11.86 -10.73 -14.02
CA MET A 1 11.46 -9.42 -14.59
C MET A 1 11.99 -8.37 -13.64
N SER A 2 12.70 -7.36 -14.11
CA SER A 2 13.09 -6.22 -13.26
C SER A 2 11.82 -5.56 -12.73
N GLU A 3 11.79 -5.20 -11.46
CA GLU A 3 10.69 -4.36 -10.93
C GLU A 3 10.55 -3.10 -11.80
N PRO A 4 9.33 -2.67 -12.11
CA PRO A 4 9.14 -1.41 -12.81
C PRO A 4 9.76 -0.29 -11.99
N LEU A 5 10.54 0.56 -12.66
CA LEU A 5 11.03 1.80 -12.06
C LEU A 5 9.83 2.59 -11.56
N LEU A 6 9.75 2.79 -10.23
CA LEU A 6 8.71 3.61 -9.63
C LEU A 6 8.83 5.06 -10.14
N PRO A 7 7.70 5.73 -10.41
CA PRO A 7 7.73 7.15 -10.72
C PRO A 7 8.22 7.96 -9.50
N PRO A 8 8.74 9.20 -9.70
CA PRO A 8 9.27 10.01 -8.61
C PRO A 8 8.31 10.23 -7.43
N PHE A 9 7.01 10.39 -7.69
CA PHE A 9 6.01 10.56 -6.63
C PHE A 9 5.84 9.30 -5.74
N ALA A 10 6.32 8.14 -6.20
CA ALA A 10 6.21 6.87 -5.49
C ALA A 10 7.53 6.44 -4.85
N SER A 11 8.68 6.99 -5.26
CA SER A 11 10.00 6.58 -4.76
C SER A 11 10.30 7.12 -3.36
N ASP A 12 9.84 8.33 -3.04
CA ASP A 12 10.10 9.01 -1.75
C ASP A 12 8.88 8.97 -0.81
N ALA A 13 7.88 8.16 -1.13
CA ALA A 13 6.60 8.11 -0.46
C ALA A 13 6.28 6.69 0.05
N VAL A 14 5.40 6.60 1.04
CA VAL A 14 4.93 5.31 1.57
C VAL A 14 3.58 4.94 0.97
N ASN A 15 3.27 3.65 0.88
CA ASN A 15 1.94 3.19 0.50
C ASN A 15 0.96 3.32 1.69
N LEU A 16 0.19 4.41 1.74
CA LEU A 16 -0.84 4.68 2.75
C LEU A 16 -1.98 3.66 2.73
N ALA A 17 -2.19 2.96 1.61
CA ALA A 17 -3.19 1.89 1.51
C ALA A 17 -2.70 0.57 2.11
N SER A 18 -1.45 0.47 2.56
CA SER A 18 -0.91 -0.77 3.10
C SER A 18 -1.63 -1.21 4.40
N PRO A 19 -2.06 -2.47 4.52
CA PRO A 19 -2.54 -3.03 5.78
C PRO A 19 -1.54 -2.90 6.93
N ARG A 20 -0.22 -2.81 6.64
CA ARG A 20 0.83 -2.56 7.65
C ARG A 20 0.77 -1.14 8.23
N MET A 21 0.18 -0.20 7.49
CA MET A 21 -0.20 1.14 7.99
C MET A 21 -1.54 1.14 8.75
N GLY A 22 -2.15 -0.04 8.91
CA GLY A 22 -3.49 -0.23 9.49
C GLY A 22 -4.62 -0.07 8.48
N ALA A 23 -4.33 0.19 7.20
CA ALA A 23 -5.36 0.47 6.22
C ALA A 23 -6.32 -0.72 6.01
N GLU A 24 -7.57 -0.42 5.69
CA GLU A 24 -8.65 -1.40 5.63
C GLU A 24 -9.67 -1.00 4.55
N VAL A 25 -10.10 -1.96 3.73
CA VAL A 25 -11.23 -1.76 2.80
C VAL A 25 -12.53 -2.03 3.54
N ILE A 26 -13.21 -0.97 3.96
CA ILE A 26 -14.37 -1.03 4.87
C ILE A 26 -15.70 -1.23 4.15
N TYR A 27 -15.73 -1.04 2.83
CA TYR A 27 -16.94 -1.20 2.01
C TYR A 27 -16.58 -1.49 0.56
N ALA A 28 -17.41 -2.28 -0.12
CA ALA A 28 -17.46 -2.39 -1.57
C ALA A 28 -18.92 -2.52 -2.02
N THR A 29 -19.26 -1.97 -3.20
CA THR A 29 -20.59 -2.14 -3.80
C THR A 29 -20.87 -3.58 -4.22
N ASP A 30 -19.83 -4.27 -4.69
CA ASP A 30 -19.88 -5.66 -5.13
C ASP A 30 -18.49 -6.28 -4.99
N GLU A 31 -18.43 -7.55 -4.58
CA GLU A 31 -17.17 -8.30 -4.45
C GLU A 31 -17.37 -9.78 -4.82
N PHE A 32 -18.27 -10.04 -5.77
CA PHE A 32 -18.73 -11.39 -6.09
C PHE A 32 -17.61 -12.29 -6.57
N PHE A 33 -16.77 -11.83 -7.50
CA PHE A 33 -15.73 -12.66 -8.12
C PHE A 33 -14.44 -12.69 -7.31
N ALA A 34 -14.06 -11.57 -6.68
CA ALA A 34 -12.89 -11.52 -5.82
C ALA A 34 -13.02 -10.45 -4.74
N SER A 35 -12.60 -10.79 -3.51
CA SER A 35 -12.88 -9.96 -2.33
C SER A 35 -12.09 -8.67 -2.30
N LYS A 36 -12.73 -7.62 -1.78
CA LYS A 36 -12.18 -6.25 -1.71
C LYS A 36 -10.89 -6.15 -0.89
N GLU A 37 -10.68 -7.02 0.10
CA GLU A 37 -9.48 -7.03 0.95
C GLU A 37 -8.20 -7.35 0.17
N ARG A 38 -8.30 -8.03 -0.98
CA ARG A 38 -7.14 -8.31 -1.85
C ARG A 38 -6.61 -7.06 -2.55
N LEU A 39 -7.47 -6.05 -2.74
CA LEU A 39 -7.13 -4.81 -3.44
C LEU A 39 -5.92 -4.10 -2.83
N ILE A 40 -5.75 -4.15 -1.51
CA ILE A 40 -4.72 -3.38 -0.81
C ILE A 40 -3.54 -4.23 -0.32
N LYS A 41 -3.46 -5.51 -0.69
CA LYS A 41 -2.36 -6.38 -0.25
C LYS A 41 -1.00 -5.85 -0.72
N ASP A 42 -0.01 -5.86 0.17
CA ASP A 42 1.36 -5.45 -0.18
C ASP A 42 2.04 -6.41 -1.16
N THR A 43 1.67 -7.69 -1.15
CA THR A 43 2.24 -8.71 -2.03
C THR A 43 1.82 -8.49 -3.47
N GLU A 44 2.74 -8.75 -4.40
CA GLU A 44 2.48 -8.73 -5.84
C GLU A 44 1.30 -9.65 -6.22
N PRO A 45 0.45 -9.23 -7.18
CA PRO A 45 -0.71 -10.01 -7.60
C PRO A 45 -0.29 -11.29 -8.32
N GLN A 46 -0.93 -12.39 -7.96
CA GLN A 46 -0.63 -13.72 -8.51
C GLN A 46 -1.73 -14.20 -9.45
N PHE A 47 -1.32 -14.92 -10.50
CA PHE A 47 -2.24 -15.64 -11.37
C PHE A 47 -1.96 -17.14 -11.31
N ILE A 48 -2.99 -17.90 -10.97
CA ILE A 48 -2.92 -19.36 -10.88
C ILE A 48 -3.85 -19.92 -11.96
N PRO A 49 -3.33 -20.38 -13.12
CA PRO A 49 -4.14 -20.70 -14.29
C PRO A 49 -5.32 -21.63 -14.04
N ASP A 50 -5.10 -22.68 -13.24
CA ASP A 50 -6.04 -23.77 -12.98
C ASP A 50 -6.85 -23.63 -11.68
N LYS A 51 -6.81 -22.45 -11.04
CA LYS A 51 -7.51 -22.20 -9.78
C LYS A 51 -8.85 -21.53 -10.01
N TYR A 52 -9.90 -22.19 -9.52
CA TYR A 52 -11.28 -21.70 -9.51
C TYR A 52 -11.83 -21.79 -8.08
N ASP A 53 -12.80 -20.95 -7.78
CA ASP A 53 -13.58 -20.99 -6.55
C ASP A 53 -15.09 -21.02 -6.87
N ASN A 54 -15.94 -20.91 -5.84
CA ASN A 54 -17.38 -20.99 -6.00
C ASN A 54 -17.99 -19.82 -6.79
N HIS A 55 -17.21 -18.78 -7.11
CA HIS A 55 -17.65 -17.61 -7.86
C HIS A 55 -17.03 -17.53 -9.26
N GLY A 56 -16.09 -18.42 -9.61
CA GLY A 56 -15.52 -18.50 -10.95
C GLY A 56 -14.01 -18.70 -10.92
N LYS A 57 -13.30 -18.05 -11.84
CA LYS A 57 -11.84 -18.08 -11.83
C LYS A 57 -11.35 -17.31 -10.60
N TRP A 58 -10.45 -17.92 -9.84
CA TRP A 58 -9.87 -17.23 -8.70
C TRP A 58 -8.93 -16.12 -9.19
N MET A 59 -9.20 -14.89 -8.77
CA MET A 59 -8.38 -13.72 -9.09
C MET A 59 -7.78 -13.12 -7.82
N ASP A 60 -6.50 -12.75 -7.88
CA ASP A 60 -5.80 -12.09 -6.77
C ASP A 60 -5.95 -10.56 -6.88
N GLY A 61 -7.18 -10.09 -6.67
CA GLY A 61 -7.56 -8.69 -6.71
C GLY A 61 -8.98 -8.50 -6.20
N TRP A 62 -9.54 -7.32 -6.41
CA TRP A 62 -10.97 -7.07 -6.27
C TRP A 62 -11.63 -7.18 -7.64
N GLU A 63 -12.75 -7.89 -7.75
CA GLU A 63 -13.51 -8.02 -9.00
C GLU A 63 -15.02 -8.06 -8.75
N SER A 64 -15.74 -7.17 -9.42
CA SER A 64 -17.20 -7.06 -9.34
C SER A 64 -17.92 -7.78 -10.49
N ARG A 65 -19.22 -8.03 -10.31
CA ARG A 65 -20.10 -8.51 -11.40
C ARG A 65 -20.23 -7.48 -12.51
N ARG A 66 -20.35 -7.98 -13.75
CA ARG A 66 -20.73 -7.15 -14.90
C ARG A 66 -22.05 -6.43 -14.64
N ARG A 67 -22.03 -5.11 -14.76
CA ARG A 67 -23.20 -4.26 -14.64
C ARG A 67 -23.95 -4.16 -15.97
N ARG A 68 -25.25 -3.87 -15.85
CA ARG A 68 -26.16 -3.63 -16.98
C ARG A 68 -26.97 -2.35 -16.81
N ASP A 69 -26.66 -1.58 -15.78
CA ASP A 69 -27.22 -0.26 -15.50
C ASP A 69 -26.20 0.84 -15.83
N SER A 70 -26.57 2.10 -15.63
CA SER A 70 -25.68 3.25 -15.84
C SER A 70 -24.80 3.59 -14.63
N GLY A 71 -24.67 2.67 -13.67
CA GLY A 71 -23.93 2.87 -12.43
C GLY A 71 -22.43 2.60 -12.57
N TYR A 72 -21.76 2.58 -11.42
CA TYR A 72 -20.35 2.22 -11.28
C TYR A 72 -20.13 1.49 -9.96
N ASP A 73 -19.07 0.69 -9.87
CA ASP A 73 -18.68 0.04 -8.62
C ASP A 73 -17.62 0.85 -7.87
N HIS A 74 -17.65 0.77 -6.54
CA HIS A 74 -16.65 1.46 -5.72
C HIS A 74 -16.33 0.71 -4.44
N CYS A 75 -15.13 0.98 -3.93
CA CYS A 75 -14.65 0.59 -2.61
C CYS A 75 -14.40 1.83 -1.75
N ILE A 76 -14.63 1.71 -0.44
CA ILE A 76 -14.17 2.71 0.54
C ILE A 76 -13.03 2.12 1.35
N ILE A 77 -11.90 2.81 1.37
CA ILE A 77 -10.69 2.45 2.09
C ILE A 77 -10.49 3.43 3.23
N SER A 78 -10.33 2.93 4.45
CA SER A 78 -9.79 3.70 5.58
C SER A 78 -8.28 3.59 5.56
N LEU A 79 -7.56 4.70 5.43
CA LEU A 79 -6.10 4.72 5.44
C LEU A 79 -5.51 4.65 6.86
N LYS A 80 -6.35 4.78 7.90
CA LYS A 80 -6.03 4.92 9.33
C LYS A 80 -5.00 6.00 9.67
N ALA A 81 -3.75 5.84 9.24
CA ALA A 81 -2.70 6.85 9.34
C ALA A 81 -3.13 8.16 8.66
N GLY A 82 -3.87 8.06 7.55
CA GLY A 82 -4.19 9.21 6.70
C GLY A 82 -2.93 9.88 6.17
N GLY A 83 -3.07 10.96 5.42
CA GLY A 83 -1.91 11.61 4.81
C GLY A 83 -2.26 12.57 3.69
N THR A 84 -1.23 13.19 3.14
CA THR A 84 -1.29 13.78 1.79
C THR A 84 -0.97 12.69 0.77
N ILE A 85 -1.49 12.81 -0.46
CA ILE A 85 -1.31 11.82 -1.52
C ILE A 85 -0.57 12.47 -2.68
N ASP A 86 0.57 11.89 -3.06
CA ASP A 86 1.41 12.36 -4.16
C ASP A 86 1.11 11.61 -5.47
N GLY A 87 0.60 10.38 -5.36
CA GLY A 87 0.11 9.63 -6.51
C GLY A 87 -0.42 8.25 -6.15
N VAL A 88 -0.92 7.55 -7.16
CA VAL A 88 -1.52 6.22 -7.01
C VAL A 88 -1.04 5.26 -8.10
N ASP A 89 -1.11 3.96 -7.80
CA ASP A 89 -0.99 2.89 -8.78
C ASP A 89 -2.27 2.06 -8.78
N VAL A 90 -2.98 2.08 -9.91
CA VAL A 90 -4.11 1.18 -10.19
C VAL A 90 -3.57 0.01 -11.02
N ASP A 91 -3.18 -1.04 -10.32
CA ASP A 91 -2.54 -2.21 -10.91
C ASP A 91 -3.59 -3.20 -11.41
N THR A 92 -3.65 -3.41 -12.72
CA THR A 92 -4.61 -4.30 -13.40
C THR A 92 -3.97 -5.58 -13.89
N ARG A 93 -2.77 -5.94 -13.42
CA ARG A 93 -2.11 -7.18 -13.82
C ARG A 93 -3.02 -8.39 -13.65
N HIS A 94 -2.98 -9.27 -14.64
CA HIS A 94 -3.84 -10.45 -14.80
C HIS A 94 -5.30 -10.18 -15.19
N PHE A 95 -5.77 -8.93 -15.16
CA PHE A 95 -7.09 -8.52 -15.68
C PHE A 95 -6.99 -8.06 -17.14
N THR A 96 -6.76 -9.01 -18.04
CA THR A 96 -6.43 -8.74 -19.46
C THR A 96 -7.63 -8.33 -20.32
N GLY A 97 -8.85 -8.70 -19.94
CA GLY A 97 -10.08 -8.39 -20.68
C GLY A 97 -11.25 -7.92 -19.83
N ASN A 98 -11.09 -7.92 -18.51
CA ASN A 98 -12.10 -7.58 -17.51
C ASN A 98 -11.61 -6.49 -16.53
N HIS A 99 -10.53 -5.77 -16.86
CA HIS A 99 -10.18 -4.54 -16.16
C HIS A 99 -11.26 -3.47 -16.40
N PRO A 100 -11.46 -2.53 -15.46
CA PRO A 100 -12.33 -1.41 -15.70
C PRO A 100 -11.71 -0.46 -16.73
N PRO A 101 -12.46 0.01 -17.75
CA PRO A 101 -11.96 0.98 -18.72
C PRO A 101 -11.55 2.34 -18.12
N TYR A 102 -12.17 2.74 -17.01
CA TYR A 102 -11.82 3.97 -16.29
C TYR A 102 -11.87 3.75 -14.78
N ALA A 103 -11.11 4.55 -14.04
CA ALA A 103 -11.21 4.66 -12.59
C ALA A 103 -11.09 6.13 -12.14
N SER A 104 -11.58 6.43 -10.95
CA SER A 104 -11.35 7.72 -10.27
C SER A 104 -11.16 7.48 -8.77
N ILE A 105 -10.64 8.49 -8.08
CA ILE A 105 -10.45 8.45 -6.64
C ILE A 105 -10.99 9.73 -6.05
N ASP A 106 -11.87 9.58 -5.07
CA ASP A 106 -12.27 10.67 -4.19
C ASP A 106 -11.71 10.46 -2.79
N GLY A 107 -11.56 11.55 -2.04
CA GLY A 107 -11.04 11.51 -0.67
C GLY A 107 -11.85 12.35 0.29
N THR A 108 -11.69 12.07 1.58
CA THR A 108 -12.20 12.93 2.64
C THR A 108 -11.36 12.77 3.92
N LEU A 109 -11.39 13.79 4.77
CA LEU A 109 -10.85 13.74 6.12
C LEU A 109 -12.01 13.72 7.10
N SER A 110 -12.17 12.62 7.84
CA SER A 110 -13.28 12.45 8.78
C SER A 110 -12.85 11.74 10.04
N THR A 111 -13.45 12.10 11.18
CA THR A 111 -13.28 11.39 12.46
C THR A 111 -14.22 10.19 12.60
N SER A 112 -15.12 9.99 11.64
CA SER A 112 -16.09 8.88 11.62
C SER A 112 -16.15 8.21 10.25
N SER A 113 -16.57 6.95 10.21
CA SER A 113 -16.73 6.21 8.95
C SER A 113 -17.67 6.96 7.99
N PRO A 114 -17.33 7.05 6.69
CA PRO A 114 -18.17 7.69 5.69
C PRO A 114 -19.59 7.13 5.63
N LYS A 115 -20.55 8.03 5.40
CA LYS A 115 -21.97 7.78 5.15
C LYS A 115 -22.36 8.26 3.75
N GLU A 116 -23.62 8.05 3.35
CA GLU A 116 -24.14 8.44 2.03
C GLU A 116 -24.00 9.94 1.74
N ASP A 117 -24.14 10.81 2.74
CA ASP A 117 -24.06 12.27 2.64
C ASP A 117 -22.63 12.83 2.82
N THR A 118 -21.62 11.96 2.89
CA THR A 118 -20.22 12.38 3.04
C THR A 118 -19.80 13.28 1.89
N ALA A 119 -19.24 14.45 2.21
CA ALA A 119 -18.61 15.30 1.24
C ALA A 119 -17.25 14.71 0.83
N TRP A 120 -17.13 14.38 -0.46
CA TRP A 120 -15.93 13.85 -1.08
C TRP A 120 -15.28 14.93 -1.95
N ILE A 121 -13.96 15.01 -1.90
CA ILE A 121 -13.17 15.82 -2.83
C ILE A 121 -12.58 14.91 -3.92
N GLU A 122 -12.53 15.38 -5.16
CA GLU A 122 -11.86 14.65 -6.24
C GLU A 122 -10.34 14.67 -6.01
N VAL A 123 -9.73 13.49 -5.97
CA VAL A 123 -8.27 13.30 -5.80
C VAL A 123 -7.63 12.89 -7.13
N VAL A 124 -8.27 11.93 -7.81
CA VAL A 124 -7.93 11.51 -9.17
C VAL A 124 -9.19 11.63 -10.01
N PRO A 125 -9.20 12.48 -11.06
CA PRO A 125 -10.35 12.56 -11.97
C PRO A 125 -10.54 11.24 -12.70
N LYS A 126 -11.73 11.05 -13.29
CA LYS A 126 -12.01 9.86 -14.11
C LYS A 126 -10.95 9.70 -15.22
N THR A 127 -10.13 8.68 -15.08
CA THR A 127 -8.93 8.45 -15.89
C THR A 127 -9.02 7.09 -16.58
N ALA A 128 -8.57 7.01 -17.83
CA ALA A 128 -8.54 5.75 -18.57
C ALA A 128 -7.51 4.79 -17.97
N ILE A 129 -7.90 3.53 -17.80
CA ILE A 129 -7.07 2.49 -17.19
C ILE A 129 -6.71 1.46 -18.26
N LYS A 130 -5.44 1.09 -18.33
CA LYS A 130 -4.94 0.09 -19.26
C LYS A 130 -5.06 -1.31 -18.64
N PRO A 131 -5.28 -2.35 -19.48
CA PRO A 131 -5.26 -3.74 -19.03
C PRO A 131 -3.85 -4.17 -18.61
N ASP A 132 -3.79 -5.14 -17.70
CA ASP A 132 -2.62 -5.96 -17.41
C ASP A 132 -1.33 -5.15 -17.13
N THR A 133 -1.45 -4.06 -16.40
CA THR A 133 -0.32 -3.15 -16.20
C THR A 133 -0.45 -2.30 -14.94
N HIS A 134 0.65 -1.67 -14.54
CA HIS A 134 0.62 -0.59 -13.57
C HIS A 134 0.08 0.68 -14.23
N ASN A 135 -0.89 1.31 -13.58
CA ASN A 135 -1.43 2.61 -14.01
C ASN A 135 -1.05 3.65 -12.96
N PHE A 136 0.16 4.18 -13.10
CA PHE A 136 0.69 5.25 -12.26
C PHE A 136 0.04 6.59 -12.60
N ILE A 137 -0.58 7.23 -11.61
CA ILE A 137 -1.26 8.51 -11.76
C ILE A 137 -0.75 9.46 -10.67
N GLU A 138 -0.11 10.55 -11.08
CA GLU A 138 0.33 11.62 -10.19
C GLU A 138 -0.89 12.40 -9.67
N VAL A 139 -0.89 12.70 -8.37
CA VAL A 139 -1.94 13.48 -7.70
C VAL A 139 -1.41 14.88 -7.40
N LYS A 140 -2.21 15.90 -7.71
CA LYS A 140 -1.86 17.31 -7.48
C LYS A 140 -2.74 17.91 -6.40
N SER A 141 -2.80 17.24 -5.26
CA SER A 141 -3.57 17.66 -4.10
C SER A 141 -2.68 17.69 -2.86
N TRP A 142 -2.84 18.73 -2.05
CA TRP A 142 -2.15 18.89 -0.77
C TRP A 142 -3.08 18.63 0.43
N GLU A 143 -4.30 18.16 0.14
CA GLU A 143 -5.30 17.90 1.15
C GLU A 143 -4.92 16.69 1.99
N ARG A 144 -5.19 16.79 3.29
CA ARG A 144 -5.05 15.66 4.20
C ARG A 144 -6.29 14.79 4.10
N LEU A 145 -6.12 13.49 3.94
CA LEU A 145 -7.21 12.54 3.73
C LEU A 145 -6.98 11.29 4.58
N ASN A 146 -8.05 10.68 5.08
CA ASN A 146 -7.97 9.40 5.80
C ASN A 146 -9.00 8.37 5.34
N TYR A 147 -9.94 8.77 4.50
CA TYR A 147 -10.80 7.87 3.75
C TYR A 147 -10.70 8.15 2.26
N ILE A 148 -10.73 7.08 1.49
CA ILE A 148 -10.63 7.11 0.04
C ILE A 148 -11.76 6.30 -0.54
N ARG A 149 -12.46 6.86 -1.53
CA ARG A 149 -13.43 6.14 -2.36
C ARG A 149 -12.80 5.87 -3.72
N PHE A 150 -12.48 4.62 -3.99
CA PHE A 150 -11.96 4.16 -5.27
C PHE A 150 -13.11 3.72 -6.16
N ASN A 151 -13.31 4.40 -7.29
CA ASN A 151 -14.41 4.14 -8.21
C ASN A 151 -13.89 3.48 -9.48
N ILE A 152 -14.58 2.45 -9.97
CA ILE A 152 -14.29 1.78 -11.24
C ILE A 152 -15.51 1.84 -12.16
N TYR A 153 -15.32 2.10 -13.45
CA TYR A 153 -16.42 2.39 -14.38
C TYR A 153 -16.47 1.43 -15.58
N PRO A 154 -17.62 0.80 -15.85
CA PRO A 154 -18.76 0.61 -14.95
C PRO A 154 -18.49 -0.44 -13.86
N ASP A 155 -17.64 -1.42 -14.18
CA ASP A 155 -17.32 -2.58 -13.37
C ASP A 155 -15.99 -3.18 -13.84
N GLY A 156 -15.56 -4.26 -13.21
CA GLY A 156 -14.38 -5.03 -13.62
C GLY A 156 -13.53 -5.42 -12.43
N GLY A 157 -12.27 -5.73 -12.71
CA GLY A 157 -11.31 -6.14 -11.70
C GLY A 157 -10.00 -5.36 -11.69
N VAL A 158 -9.48 -5.16 -10.48
CA VAL A 158 -8.23 -4.46 -10.19
C VAL A 158 -7.43 -5.32 -9.23
N ALA A 159 -6.17 -5.57 -9.57
CA ALA A 159 -5.29 -6.46 -8.83
C ALA A 159 -4.81 -5.78 -7.54
N ARG A 160 -4.27 -4.56 -7.65
CA ARG A 160 -3.86 -3.76 -6.49
C ARG A 160 -4.23 -2.28 -6.66
N LEU A 161 -4.49 -1.63 -5.53
CA LEU A 161 -4.50 -0.19 -5.40
C LEU A 161 -3.40 0.19 -4.40
N ARG A 162 -2.44 0.99 -4.87
CA ARG A 162 -1.43 1.61 -3.99
C ARG A 162 -1.66 3.11 -3.97
N ILE A 163 -1.55 3.70 -2.79
CA ILE A 163 -1.73 5.13 -2.56
C ILE A 163 -0.44 5.65 -1.96
N TYR A 164 0.37 6.30 -2.79
CA TYR A 164 1.66 6.84 -2.39
C TYR A 164 1.48 8.23 -1.81
N GLY A 165 2.03 8.44 -0.62
CA GLY A 165 2.05 9.76 -0.04
C GLY A 165 2.77 9.80 1.30
N HIS A 166 2.46 10.83 2.08
CA HIS A 166 3.09 11.10 3.36
C HIS A 166 2.07 11.01 4.49
N PRO A 167 2.31 10.15 5.51
CA PRO A 167 1.33 9.93 6.56
C PRO A 167 1.20 11.15 7.47
N ILE A 168 0.05 11.30 8.12
CA ILE A 168 -0.08 12.24 9.24
C ILE A 168 0.67 11.61 10.43
N PRO A 169 1.80 12.16 10.89
CA PRO A 169 2.63 11.45 11.85
C PRO A 169 1.90 11.27 13.19
N ALA A 170 1.92 10.04 13.71
CA ALA A 170 1.20 9.69 14.94
C ALA A 170 1.64 10.53 16.15
N TRP A 171 2.91 10.97 16.19
CA TRP A 171 3.41 11.85 17.26
C TRP A 171 2.72 13.21 17.33
N GLN A 172 2.08 13.70 16.25
CA GLN A 172 1.26 14.92 16.30
C GLN A 172 0.02 14.76 17.18
N GLN A 173 -0.41 13.52 17.40
CA GLN A 173 -1.52 13.18 18.29
C GLN A 173 -1.06 12.91 19.74
N HIS A 174 0.26 12.86 19.98
CA HIS A 174 0.90 12.63 21.28
C HIS A 174 1.69 13.87 21.74
N ASN A 175 2.42 13.76 22.85
CA ASN A 175 3.34 14.81 23.31
C ASN A 175 4.50 14.95 22.31
N PRO A 176 4.64 16.04 21.53
CA PRO A 176 5.69 16.17 20.52
C PRO A 176 7.12 16.17 21.09
N LEU A 177 7.27 16.44 22.39
CA LEU A 177 8.55 16.41 23.12
C LEU A 177 8.83 15.04 23.78
N GLY A 178 7.95 14.06 23.59
CA GLY A 178 8.15 12.70 24.08
C GLY A 178 9.13 11.90 23.22
N VAL A 179 9.43 10.68 23.68
CA VAL A 179 10.21 9.71 22.92
C VAL A 179 9.28 9.04 21.89
N HIS A 180 9.62 9.19 20.61
CA HIS A 180 8.87 8.61 19.49
C HIS A 180 9.80 7.81 18.60
N GLU A 181 9.28 6.76 18.00
CA GLU A 181 10.01 6.00 16.99
C GLU A 181 10.05 6.78 15.67
N LEU A 182 11.17 7.46 15.41
CA LEU A 182 11.36 8.29 14.21
C LEU A 182 11.48 7.47 12.91
N SER A 183 11.87 6.20 13.02
CA SER A 183 11.97 5.23 11.92
C SER A 183 10.61 4.64 11.51
N ALA A 184 9.59 4.73 12.36
CA ALA A 184 8.32 4.07 12.12
C ALA A 184 7.65 4.58 10.84
N ILE A 185 7.13 3.64 10.04
CA ILE A 185 6.43 3.96 8.79
C ILE A 185 5.18 4.82 9.03
N THR A 186 4.50 4.62 10.16
CA THR A 186 3.36 5.42 10.62
C THR A 186 3.73 6.85 10.99
N ASN A 187 5.02 7.14 11.20
CA ASN A 187 5.54 8.48 11.46
C ASN A 187 6.20 9.10 10.21
N GLY A 188 6.17 8.42 9.06
CA GLY A 188 6.78 8.87 7.80
C GLY A 188 8.19 8.33 7.55
N GLY A 189 8.68 7.41 8.41
CA GLY A 189 9.93 6.73 8.16
C GLY A 189 9.83 5.81 6.94
N HIS A 190 10.86 5.80 6.10
CA HIS A 190 10.85 5.02 4.86
C HIS A 190 12.26 4.62 4.44
N ILE A 191 12.36 3.59 3.61
CA ILE A 191 13.64 3.07 3.12
C ILE A 191 14.05 3.83 1.87
N VAL A 192 15.23 4.43 1.91
CA VAL A 192 15.81 5.17 0.78
C VAL A 192 16.54 4.22 -0.17
N GLY A 193 17.13 3.15 0.38
CA GLY A 193 17.83 2.16 -0.42
C GLY A 193 18.50 1.09 0.43
N TYR A 194 18.86 -0.01 -0.21
CA TYR A 194 19.59 -1.13 0.37
C TYR A 194 20.40 -1.81 -0.73
N ASN A 195 21.42 -2.58 -0.38
CA ASN A 195 22.27 -3.26 -1.37
C ASN A 195 21.79 -4.67 -1.77
N ASP A 196 21.04 -5.35 -0.91
CA ASP A 196 20.48 -6.67 -1.16
C ASP A 196 19.19 -6.88 -0.36
N ALA A 197 18.21 -7.60 -0.91
CA ALA A 197 17.00 -8.05 -0.23
C ALA A 197 16.59 -9.40 -0.81
N HIS A 198 17.31 -10.44 -0.39
CA HIS A 198 17.13 -11.77 -0.95
C HIS A 198 15.83 -12.44 -0.54
N TYR A 199 15.47 -12.28 0.73
CA TYR A 199 14.25 -12.79 1.33
C TYR A 199 13.61 -11.71 2.22
N GLY A 200 12.28 -11.79 2.35
CA GLY A 200 11.50 -10.80 3.07
C GLY A 200 11.31 -9.51 2.28
N ASN A 201 10.62 -8.56 2.89
CA ASN A 201 10.34 -7.26 2.31
C ASN A 201 10.97 -6.21 3.23
N PRO A 202 12.01 -5.47 2.78
CA PRO A 202 12.70 -4.47 3.61
C PRO A 202 11.74 -3.50 4.29
N TRP A 203 10.66 -3.11 3.62
CA TRP A 203 9.65 -2.16 4.11
C TRP A 203 8.95 -2.62 5.40
N VAL A 204 9.03 -3.91 5.73
CA VAL A 204 8.43 -4.49 6.93
C VAL A 204 9.15 -4.07 8.21
N ILE A 205 10.45 -3.82 8.16
CA ILE A 205 11.24 -3.56 9.39
C ILE A 205 10.86 -2.24 10.08
N LEU A 206 10.11 -1.37 9.40
CA LEU A 206 9.61 -0.10 9.92
C LEU A 206 8.13 -0.17 10.36
N SER A 207 7.50 -1.34 10.19
CA SER A 207 6.10 -1.58 10.56
C SER A 207 5.96 -1.93 12.04
N PRO A 208 4.83 -1.60 12.70
CA PRO A 208 4.61 -1.96 14.09
C PRO A 208 4.66 -3.47 14.35
N GLY A 209 5.25 -3.87 15.49
CA GLY A 209 5.32 -5.26 15.93
C GLY A 209 6.65 -5.96 15.60
N ARG A 210 6.73 -7.27 15.88
CA ARG A 210 7.96 -8.07 15.72
C ARG A 210 7.88 -9.11 14.59
N GLY A 211 6.86 -9.04 13.74
CA GLY A 211 6.56 -10.05 12.73
C GLY A 211 6.09 -11.40 13.31
N VAL A 212 5.60 -12.29 12.44
CA VAL A 212 5.17 -13.64 12.82
C VAL A 212 6.31 -14.65 12.62
N ASP A 213 7.06 -14.50 11.54
CA ASP A 213 8.18 -15.35 11.16
C ASP A 213 9.25 -14.57 10.37
N MET A 214 10.24 -15.28 9.82
CA MET A 214 11.35 -14.66 9.06
C MET A 214 10.90 -13.98 7.76
N GLY A 215 9.73 -14.31 7.21
CA GLY A 215 9.17 -13.65 6.03
C GLY A 215 8.75 -12.20 6.29
N ASP A 216 8.54 -11.84 7.55
CA ASP A 216 8.25 -10.49 8.02
C ASP A 216 9.52 -9.71 8.42
N GLY A 217 10.68 -10.04 7.85
CA GLY A 217 11.92 -9.31 8.09
C GLY A 217 12.64 -8.88 6.81
N TRP A 218 13.87 -8.42 6.96
CA TRP A 218 14.80 -8.16 5.86
C TRP A 218 15.96 -9.14 5.96
N GLU A 219 16.16 -9.95 4.91
CA GLU A 219 17.25 -10.91 4.84
C GLU A 219 18.01 -10.79 3.51
N THR A 220 19.34 -10.82 3.61
CA THR A 220 20.24 -10.76 2.47
C THR A 220 20.84 -12.12 2.11
N LYS A 221 21.36 -12.25 0.88
CA LYS A 221 22.15 -13.40 0.47
C LYS A 221 23.36 -13.53 1.38
N ARG A 222 23.75 -14.77 1.66
CA ARG A 222 25.03 -15.05 2.32
C ARG A 222 26.18 -14.48 1.50
N ARG A 223 26.73 -13.37 1.95
CA ARG A 223 27.89 -12.72 1.35
C ARG A 223 29.14 -13.60 1.55
N ARG A 224 29.93 -13.77 0.47
CA ARG A 224 31.21 -14.49 0.48
C ARG A 224 32.41 -13.60 0.18
N GLU A 225 32.15 -12.32 -0.04
CA GLU A 225 33.14 -11.29 -0.34
C GLU A 225 33.23 -10.28 0.81
N PRO A 226 34.37 -9.58 0.98
CA PRO A 226 34.49 -8.53 1.98
C PRO A 226 33.39 -7.46 1.86
N GLY A 227 33.00 -6.87 2.99
CA GLY A 227 32.00 -5.81 3.09
C GLY A 227 30.79 -6.19 3.94
N ASN A 228 29.85 -5.25 4.05
CA ASN A 228 28.61 -5.40 4.81
C ASN A 228 27.40 -5.19 3.90
N ASP A 229 26.29 -5.81 4.28
CA ASP A 229 25.00 -5.42 3.76
C ASP A 229 24.48 -4.20 4.53
N TRP A 230 23.71 -3.35 3.86
CA TRP A 230 23.28 -2.07 4.39
C TRP A 230 21.88 -1.71 3.91
N ILE A 231 21.20 -0.94 4.76
CA ILE A 231 19.90 -0.32 4.50
C ILE A 231 19.97 1.13 4.99
N ILE A 232 19.43 2.04 4.20
CA ILE A 232 19.34 3.47 4.51
C ILE A 232 17.88 3.79 4.79
N ILE A 233 17.62 4.28 5.99
CA ILE A 233 16.28 4.66 6.46
C ILE A 233 16.25 6.18 6.60
N ALA A 234 15.33 6.83 5.90
CA ALA A 234 14.94 8.21 6.16
C ALA A 234 13.99 8.24 7.37
N LEU A 235 14.31 9.07 8.36
CA LEU A 235 13.44 9.28 9.51
C LEU A 235 12.25 10.16 9.10
N GLY A 236 11.07 9.87 9.66
CA GLY A 236 9.85 10.62 9.37
C GLY A 236 9.83 12.04 9.93
N ALA A 237 10.70 12.33 10.89
CA ALA A 237 10.94 13.67 11.41
C ALA A 237 12.39 13.84 11.86
N ARG A 238 12.85 15.09 11.88
CA ARG A 238 14.13 15.45 12.51
C ARG A 238 13.99 15.32 14.02
N GLY A 239 15.00 14.76 14.68
CA GLY A 239 15.01 14.61 16.14
C GLY A 239 16.40 14.29 16.68
N VAL A 240 16.49 14.14 17.99
CA VAL A 240 17.68 13.68 18.70
C VAL A 240 17.52 12.18 18.98
N ILE A 241 18.51 11.38 18.60
CA ILE A 241 18.47 9.94 18.80
C ILE A 241 18.81 9.65 20.27
N GLU A 242 17.83 9.12 21.02
CA GLU A 242 18.02 8.66 22.40
C GLU A 242 18.40 7.18 22.46
N ARG A 243 17.81 6.37 21.58
CA ARG A 243 18.03 4.91 21.49
C ARG A 243 17.91 4.44 20.06
N ILE A 244 18.68 3.41 19.72
CA ILE A 244 18.54 2.60 18.50
C ILE A 244 18.23 1.18 18.95
N GLU A 245 17.25 0.54 18.30
CA GLU A 245 16.93 -0.87 18.51
C GLU A 245 17.14 -1.63 17.20
N LEU A 246 17.84 -2.76 17.28
CA LEU A 246 17.97 -3.74 16.21
C LEU A 246 17.31 -5.02 16.69
N ASP A 247 16.16 -5.38 16.11
CA ASP A 247 15.43 -6.59 16.47
C ASP A 247 15.69 -7.70 15.45
N THR A 248 16.38 -8.75 15.87
CA THR A 248 16.64 -9.95 15.06
C THR A 248 15.64 -11.08 15.39
N ALA A 249 14.42 -10.73 15.81
CA ALA A 249 13.35 -11.68 16.04
C ALA A 249 13.22 -12.67 14.87
N HIS A 250 13.00 -13.95 15.19
CA HIS A 250 12.81 -15.05 14.24
C HIS A 250 14.06 -15.48 13.44
N PHE A 251 15.10 -14.64 13.32
CA PHE A 251 16.38 -14.98 12.69
C PHE A 251 17.30 -15.77 13.63
N LYS A 252 17.06 -17.08 13.77
CA LYS A 252 17.71 -17.92 14.80
C LYS A 252 19.12 -18.39 14.43
N GLY A 253 19.40 -18.56 13.13
CA GLY A 253 20.67 -19.13 12.63
C GLY A 253 21.33 -18.31 11.52
N ASN A 254 20.76 -17.17 11.19
CA ASN A 254 21.16 -16.28 10.10
C ASN A 254 21.03 -14.80 10.50
N TYR A 255 21.02 -14.49 11.80
CA TYR A 255 21.15 -13.12 12.27
C TYR A 255 22.57 -12.58 11.96
N PRO A 256 22.74 -11.25 11.84
CA PRO A 256 24.05 -10.63 11.62
C PRO A 256 25.03 -10.92 12.76
N ASP A 257 26.30 -11.14 12.44
CA ASP A 257 27.36 -11.38 13.46
C ASP A 257 27.67 -10.12 14.28
N ARG A 258 27.57 -8.92 13.66
CA ARG A 258 27.98 -7.63 14.23
C ARG A 258 27.09 -6.49 13.76
#